data_AF-A0A7X2XJG2-F1
#
_entry.id   AF-A0A7X2XJG2-F1
#
_cell.length_a   1.000
_cell.length_b   1.000
_cell.length_c   1.000
_cell.angle_alpha   90.00
_cell.angle_beta   90.00
_cell.angle_gamma   90.00
#
_symmetry.space_group_name_H-M   'P 1'
#
loop_
_entity.id
_entity.type
_entity.pdbx_description
1 polymer ?
#
loop_
_entity_poly.entity_id
_entity_poly.type
_entity_poly.pdbx_seq_one_letter_code
_entity_poly.pdbx_strand_id
1 'polypeptide(L)' 'MIVRVSLKKGSKLVFTGNVLKVYSIGDEKGKKLAIETADKVTSFKFNDIKKLEIEKGV' A
#
# COMPACT_ATOMS: atom_id res chain seq x y z
N MET A 1 2.89 12.41 1.96
CA MET A 1 3.40 11.14 1.38
C MET A 1 2.43 10.69 0.30
N ILE A 2 2.94 10.23 -0.84
CA ILE A 2 2.16 9.63 -1.92
C ILE A 2 2.57 8.16 -2.04
N VAL A 3 1.59 7.25 -2.10
CA VAL A 3 1.85 5.82 -2.29
C VAL A 3 1.12 5.36 -3.55
N ARG A 4 1.86 4.78 -4.50
CA ARG A 4 1.32 4.22 -5.74
C ARG A 4 1.51 2.71 -5.72
N VAL A 5 0.42 1.97 -5.87
CA VAL A 5 0.40 0.50 -5.91
C VAL A 5 -0.10 0.07 -7.28
N SER A 6 0.76 -0.61 -8.04
CA SER A 6 0.35 -1.31 -9.26
C SER A 6 0.17 -2.78 -8.94
N LEU A 7 -1.01 -3.35 -9.22
CA LEU A 7 -1.30 -4.76 -9.03
C LEU A 7 -0.99 -5.57 -10.30
N LYS A 8 -0.65 -6.85 -10.13
CA LYS A 8 -0.36 -7.76 -11.25
C LYS A 8 -1.54 -7.90 -12.22
N LYS A 9 -2.77 -7.80 -11.72
CA LYS A 9 -4.01 -7.83 -12.51
C LYS A 9 -4.31 -6.52 -13.27
N GLY A 10 -3.39 -5.56 -13.27
CA GLY A 10 -3.49 -4.33 -14.07
C GLY A 10 -4.10 -3.13 -13.33
N SER A 11 -4.78 -3.34 -12.20
CA SER A 11 -5.29 -2.24 -11.37
C SER A 11 -4.16 -1.38 -10.81
N LYS A 12 -4.36 -0.05 -10.84
CA LYS A 12 -3.45 0.92 -10.24
C LYS A 12 -4.20 1.72 -9.18
N LEU A 13 -3.62 1.85 -8.01
CA LEU A 13 -4.15 2.59 -6.87
C LEU A 13 -3.15 3.66 -6.47
N VAL A 14 -3.64 4.87 -6.24
CA VAL A 14 -2.85 6.02 -5.82
C VAL A 14 -3.46 6.56 -4.53
N PHE A 15 -2.65 6.65 -3.49
CA PHE A 15 -3.01 7.25 -2.21
C PHE A 15 -2.28 8.59 -2.08
N THR A 16 -3.02 9.69 -2.15
CA THR A 16 -2.50 11.06 -2.04
C THR A 16 -3.08 11.76 -0.80
N GLY A 17 -2.30 12.63 -0.16
CA GLY A 17 -2.79 13.59 0.84
C GLY A 17 -2.91 13.08 2.27
N ASN A 18 -3.38 11.84 2.49
CA ASN A 18 -3.77 11.39 3.84
C ASN A 18 -3.15 10.07 4.28
N VAL A 19 -1.99 9.68 3.73
CA VAL A 19 -1.31 8.45 4.17
C VAL A 19 -0.52 8.74 5.45
N LEU A 20 -0.93 8.11 6.55
CA LEU A 20 -0.30 8.22 7.87
C LEU A 20 0.89 7.27 7.98
N LYS A 21 0.70 6.02 7.54
CA LYS A 21 1.72 4.98 7.68
C LYS A 21 1.59 3.90 6.59
N VAL A 22 2.73 3.31 6.24
CA VAL A 22 2.82 2.10 5.42
C VAL A 22 3.59 1.06 6.21
N TYR A 23 3.02 -0.13 6.40
CA TYR A 23 3.62 -1.18 7.23
C TYR A 23 3.12 -2.56 6.79
N SER A 24 3.74 -3.62 7.31
CA SER A 24 3.28 -4.99 7.07
C SER A 24 2.40 -5.49 8.21
N ILE A 25 1.35 -6.22 7.87
CA ILE A 25 0.47 -6.93 8.82
C ILE A 25 0.41 -8.42 8.50
N GLY A 26 0.07 -9.24 9.48
CA GLY A 26 -0.05 -10.70 9.34
C GLY A 26 1.25 -11.46 9.65
N ASP A 27 1.12 -12.80 9.68
CA ASP A 27 2.20 -13.75 9.93
C ASP A 27 3.02 -14.05 8.66
N GLU A 28 4.04 -14.91 8.75
CA GLU A 28 4.92 -15.24 7.62
C GLU A 28 4.17 -15.78 6.39
N LYS A 29 3.08 -16.53 6.58
CA LYS A 29 2.31 -17.14 5.49
C LYS A 29 1.24 -16.21 4.93
N GLY A 30 0.79 -15.24 5.71
CA GLY A 30 -0.32 -14.33 5.39
C GLY A 30 0.07 -12.86 5.29
N LYS A 31 1.37 -12.53 5.23
CA LYS A 31 1.86 -11.15 5.28
C LYS A 31 1.26 -10.29 4.16
N LYS A 32 0.78 -9.10 4.53
CA LYS A 32 0.19 -8.09 3.62
C LYS A 32 0.84 -6.74 3.84
N LEU A 33 0.88 -5.92 2.78
CA LEU A 33 1.18 -4.50 2.87
C LEU A 33 -0.08 -3.75 3.29
N ALA A 34 -0.02 -3.02 4.40
CA ALA A 34 -1.06 -2.13 4.86
C ALA A 34 -0.68 -0.67 4.57
N ILE A 35 -1.64 0.07 4.04
CA ILE A 35 -1.59 1.52 3.85
C ILE A 35 -2.68 2.11 4.72
N GLU A 36 -2.27 2.81 5.75
CA GLU A 36 -3.16 3.48 6.69
C GLU A 36 -3.34 4.93 6.28
N THR A 37 -4.61 5.30 6.11
CA THR A 37 -5.06 6.67 5.90
C THR A 37 -5.91 7.11 7.08
N ALA A 38 -6.17 8.41 7.22
CA ALA A 38 -6.95 8.95 8.34
C ALA A 38 -8.27 8.20 8.61
N ASP A 39 -8.95 7.71 7.56
CA ASP A 39 -10.28 7.11 7.68
C ASP A 39 -10.27 5.59 7.61
N LYS A 40 -9.24 4.99 7.00
CA LYS A 40 -9.23 3.55 6.71
C LYS A 40 -7.83 2.96 6.55
N VAL A 41 -7.76 1.66 6.81
CA VAL A 41 -6.61 0.81 6.47
C VAL A 41 -6.95 -0.02 5.23
N THR A 42 -6.16 0.13 4.17
CA THR A 42 -6.26 -0.70 2.95
C THR A 42 -5.09 -1.68 2.93
N SER A 43 -5.34 -2.96 2.65
CA SER A 43 -4.28 -3.98 2.63
C SER A 43 -4.21 -4.77 1.33
N PHE A 44 -2.99 -5.16 0.95
CA PHE A 44 -2.67 -5.91 -0.27
C PHE A 44 -1.78 -7.10 0.06
N LYS A 45 -2.04 -8.27 -0.53
CA LYS A 45 -1.06 -9.36 -0.48
C LYS A 45 0.16 -8.94 -1.28
N PHE A 46 1.37 -9.15 -0.73
CA PHE A 46 2.61 -8.80 -1.44
C PHE A 46 2.70 -9.47 -2.81
N ASN A 47 2.23 -10.72 -2.92
CA ASN A 47 2.21 -11.47 -4.18
C ASN A 47 1.32 -10.85 -5.26
N ASP A 48 0.34 -10.00 -4.89
CA ASP A 48 -0.54 -9.33 -5.85
C ASP A 48 0.02 -7.99 -6.34
N ILE A 49 1.04 -7.46 -5.66
CA ILE A 49 1.69 -6.20 -6.01
C ILE A 49 2.72 -6.47 -7.11
N LYS A 50 2.60 -5.73 -8.21
CA LYS A 50 3.58 -5.67 -9.31
C LYS A 50 4.65 -4.62 -9.07
N LYS A 51 4.25 -3.45 -8.56
CA LYS A 51 5.14 -2.31 -8.29
C LYS A 51 4.58 -1.49 -7.14
N LEU A 52 5.45 -1.09 -6.21
CA LEU A 52 5.15 -0.16 -5.12
C LEU A 52 6.09 1.03 -5.24
N GLU A 53 5.53 2.23 -5.23
CA GLU A 53 6.30 3.48 -5.23
C GLU A 53 5.83 4.34 -4.06
N ILE A 54 6.76 4.80 -3.24
CA ILE A 54 6.50 5.65 -2.08
C ILE A 54 7.31 6.92 -2.26
N GLU A 55 6.61 8.04 -2.25
CA GLU A 55 7.20 9.36 -2.42
C GLU A 55 6.87 10.17 -1.15
N LYS A 56 7.92 10.56 -0.42
CA LYS A 56 7.76 11.49 0.68
C LYS A 56 7.66 12.89 0.06
N GLY A 57 6.49 13.51 0.19
CA GLY A 57 6.34 14.93 -0.15
C GLY A 57 7.30 15.72 0.74
N VAL A 58 8.17 16.49 0.09
CA VAL A 58 9.17 17.36 0.75
C VAL A 58 8.45 18.58 1.31
#